data_AF-A0A0F4ZE58-F1
#
_entry.id   AF-A0A0F4ZE58-F1
#
_cell.length_a   1.000
_cell.length_b   1.000
_cell.length_c   1.000
_cell.angle_alpha   90.00
_cell.angle_beta   90.00
_cell.angle_gamma   90.00
#
_symmetry.space_group_name_H-M   'P 1'
#
loop_
_entity.id
_entity.type
_entity.pdbx_description
1 polymer ?
#
loop_
_entity_poly.entity_id
_entity_poly.type
_entity_poly.pdbx_seq_one_letter_code
_entity_poly.pdbx_strand_id
1 'polypeptide(L)'
;MSDAAHVAALFSVGATAVDRCEIMARPNMTNIVASLFILIGLLVSYLPQHWRIYSRGTAEGISPYFVLLGTTSATAGFANILTTEPSRQDIACCKLVGPLDCAFGLLGIAQLGVQWMCFIAIMVLYLVYFRAASPDQPSDAEVEAETEAEIDPKTSRTTALLVGTVCVLHAVVIVAVTVVLSLSHPDSLNNWADFLGVMAAMLAAVQYLPQIWTTWRIKHVGSLSIPMMCIQTPGGVVFAISLYSRLGLRGWSTWGIFVLSALMQGSLLAMAMYFEIARENAEAAANRRAAARSARRAARGAQGSLSVPKRPGTFRTYSEAYDDTLPGPYTAHPESYAETPDELDRLWYREERQINNETRPLLAPGGIGNPHRSYSSRSINEPQQTPHARFSSRHSGSRKKGSGGSSSAGKTKESGSSSSKKSKSSNKDKSSKK
;
A
#
# COMPACT_ATOMS: atom_id res chain seq x y z
N MET A 1 -25.13 2.67 43.89
CA MET A 1 -26.33 3.29 43.28
C MET A 1 -26.13 4.75 42.86
N SER A 2 -25.00 5.41 43.20
CA SER A 2 -24.78 6.82 42.84
C SER A 2 -24.25 7.06 41.42
N ASP A 3 -23.52 6.11 40.80
CA ASP A 3 -22.91 6.34 39.47
C ASP A 3 -23.92 6.41 38.32
N ALA A 4 -25.06 5.71 38.43
CA ALA A 4 -26.11 5.76 37.41
C ALA A 4 -26.74 7.15 37.29
N ALA A 5 -26.78 7.94 38.38
CA ALA A 5 -27.34 9.29 38.37
C ALA A 5 -26.42 10.28 37.61
N HIS A 6 -25.10 10.15 37.73
CA HIS A 6 -24.15 10.97 36.97
C HIS A 6 -24.13 10.66 35.47
N VAL A 7 -24.33 9.38 35.09
CA VAL A 7 -24.46 9.00 33.67
C VAL A 7 -25.82 9.45 33.11
N ALA A 8 -26.90 9.37 33.88
CA ALA A 8 -28.22 9.88 33.47
C ALA A 8 -28.24 11.42 33.31
N ALA A 9 -27.50 12.16 34.14
CA ALA A 9 -27.37 13.61 34.04
C ALA A 9 -26.67 14.08 32.74
N LEU A 10 -25.91 13.21 32.06
CA LEU A 10 -25.33 13.50 30.74
C LEU A 10 -26.32 13.39 29.58
N PHE A 11 -27.55 12.89 29.81
CA PHE A 11 -28.57 12.67 28.78
C PHE A 11 -29.80 13.57 28.90
N SER A 12 -29.81 14.55 29.81
CA SER A 12 -30.93 15.48 29.96
C SER A 12 -30.51 16.90 30.27
N VAL A 13 -30.23 17.69 29.22
CA VAL A 13 -30.76 19.06 29.10
C VAL A 13 -31.09 19.29 27.62
N GLY A 14 -32.37 19.49 27.31
CA GLY A 14 -32.76 20.13 26.07
C GLY A 14 -32.38 21.61 26.17
N ALA A 15 -31.16 21.96 25.77
CA ALA A 15 -30.69 23.34 25.80
C ALA A 15 -31.65 24.22 25.00
N THR A 16 -32.18 25.26 25.64
CA THR A 16 -32.95 26.28 24.92
C THR A 16 -32.02 27.00 23.95
N ALA A 17 -32.58 27.64 22.92
CA ALA A 17 -31.76 28.42 21.98
C ALA A 17 -30.91 29.50 22.70
N VAL A 18 -31.41 30.02 23.84
CA VAL A 18 -30.71 30.98 24.69
C VAL A 18 -29.48 30.33 25.36
N ASP A 19 -29.64 29.16 25.99
CA ASP A 19 -28.54 28.43 26.62
C ASP A 19 -27.43 28.11 25.61
N ARG A 20 -27.82 27.74 24.38
CA ARG A 20 -26.85 27.43 23.31
C ARG A 20 -26.06 28.66 22.87
N CYS A 21 -26.69 29.82 22.75
CA CYS A 21 -25.98 31.06 22.44
C CYS A 21 -25.06 31.52 23.59
N GLU A 22 -25.42 31.28 24.85
CA GLU A 22 -24.53 31.58 25.99
C GLU A 22 -23.31 30.64 26.03
N ILE A 23 -23.49 29.35 25.74
CA ILE A 23 -22.38 28.40 25.60
C ILE A 23 -21.42 28.83 24.47
N MET A 24 -21.94 29.34 23.35
CA MET A 24 -21.12 29.91 22.29
C MET A 24 -20.35 31.16 22.72
N ALA A 25 -20.98 32.04 23.53
CA ALA A 25 -20.35 33.26 24.04
C ALA A 25 -19.22 32.99 25.07
N ARG A 26 -19.01 31.74 25.51
CA ARG A 26 -17.91 31.33 26.39
C ARG A 26 -17.05 30.24 25.72
N PRO A 27 -16.31 30.56 24.64
CA PRO A 27 -15.65 29.56 23.84
C PRO A 27 -14.50 28.89 24.61
N ASN A 28 -14.39 27.56 24.50
CA ASN A 28 -13.36 26.79 25.20
C ASN A 28 -11.98 26.99 24.53
N MET A 29 -11.06 27.65 25.24
CA MET A 29 -9.71 27.97 24.75
C MET A 29 -8.96 26.76 24.18
N THR A 30 -9.09 25.57 24.79
CA THR A 30 -8.44 24.35 24.30
C THR A 30 -8.96 23.94 22.93
N ASN A 31 -10.27 24.07 22.69
CA ASN A 31 -10.88 23.79 21.39
C ASN A 31 -10.47 24.84 20.34
N ILE A 32 -10.33 26.12 20.71
CA ILE A 32 -9.84 27.17 19.82
C ILE A 32 -8.40 26.87 19.39
N VAL A 33 -7.51 26.63 20.35
CA VAL A 33 -6.08 26.35 20.09
C VAL A 33 -5.91 25.09 19.25
N ALA A 34 -6.65 24.01 19.55
CA ALA A 34 -6.64 22.79 18.74
C ALA A 34 -7.14 23.05 17.31
N SER A 35 -8.28 23.73 17.14
CA SER A 35 -8.85 24.01 15.81
C SER A 35 -7.94 24.91 14.98
N LEU A 36 -7.34 25.94 15.59
CA LEU A 36 -6.38 26.83 14.93
C LEU A 36 -5.11 26.08 14.51
N PHE A 37 -4.59 25.19 15.36
CA PHE A 37 -3.45 24.34 15.03
C PHE A 37 -3.75 23.41 13.84
N ILE A 38 -4.93 22.77 13.82
CA ILE A 38 -5.32 21.90 12.70
C ILE A 38 -5.54 22.73 11.42
N LEU A 39 -6.15 23.93 11.52
CA LEU A 39 -6.33 24.84 10.37
C LEU A 39 -4.99 25.27 9.76
N ILE A 40 -4.00 25.61 10.57
CA ILE A 40 -2.64 25.93 10.10
C ILE A 40 -1.99 24.69 9.46
N GLY A 41 -2.04 23.54 10.14
CA GLY A 41 -1.49 22.29 9.61
C GLY A 41 -2.13 21.86 8.28
N LEU A 42 -3.42 22.11 8.11
CA LEU A 42 -4.18 21.90 6.89
C LEU A 42 -3.66 22.80 5.76
N LEU A 43 -3.59 24.12 5.97
CA LEU A 43 -3.07 25.06 4.97
C LEU A 43 -1.62 24.71 4.56
N VAL A 44 -0.76 24.39 5.53
CA VAL A 44 0.63 23.97 5.30
C VAL A 44 0.71 22.63 4.55
N SER A 45 -0.28 21.74 4.69
CA SER A 45 -0.33 20.47 3.95
C SER A 45 -0.77 20.65 2.49
N TYR A 46 -1.67 21.60 2.21
CA TYR A 46 -2.15 21.87 0.85
C TYR A 46 -1.19 22.73 0.03
N LEU A 47 -0.48 23.67 0.66
CA LEU A 47 0.43 24.60 -0.04
C LEU A 47 1.46 23.90 -0.96
N PRO A 48 2.18 22.84 -0.52
CA PRO A 48 3.12 22.11 -1.37
C PRO A 48 2.44 21.39 -2.54
N GLN A 49 1.18 20.98 -2.39
CA GLN A 49 0.41 20.37 -3.48
C GLN A 49 0.02 21.42 -4.51
N HIS A 50 -0.56 22.54 -4.09
CA HIS A 50 -0.88 23.67 -4.98
C HIS A 50 0.37 24.19 -5.71
N TRP A 51 1.47 24.37 -4.98
CA TRP A 51 2.73 24.84 -5.55
C TRP A 51 3.36 23.83 -6.51
N ARG A 52 3.28 22.52 -6.26
CA ARG A 52 3.75 21.50 -7.21
C ARG A 52 2.95 21.51 -8.51
N ILE A 53 1.63 21.70 -8.45
CA ILE A 53 0.79 21.78 -9.65
C ILE A 53 1.13 23.05 -10.44
N TYR A 54 1.20 24.19 -9.75
CA TYR A 54 1.54 25.50 -10.35
C TYR A 54 2.93 25.51 -10.98
N SER A 55 3.96 25.01 -10.29
CA SER A 55 5.35 25.03 -10.77
C SER A 55 5.65 24.03 -11.88
N ARG A 56 4.92 22.90 -11.96
CA ARG A 56 5.06 21.93 -13.08
C ARG A 56 4.37 22.38 -14.35
N GLY A 57 3.34 23.24 -14.28
CA GLY A 57 2.61 23.73 -15.45
C GLY A 57 1.80 22.67 -16.22
N THR A 58 1.73 21.43 -15.71
CA THR A 58 1.01 20.29 -16.31
C THR A 58 0.23 19.54 -15.23
N ALA A 59 -0.89 18.93 -15.63
CA ALA A 59 -1.72 18.08 -14.77
C ALA A 59 -1.27 16.60 -14.75
N GLU A 60 -0.16 16.25 -15.40
CA GLU A 60 0.39 14.88 -15.44
C GLU A 60 0.57 14.26 -14.04
N GLY A 61 -0.01 13.07 -13.87
CA GLY A 61 -0.02 12.33 -12.60
C GLY A 61 -1.22 12.62 -11.70
N ILE A 62 -2.11 13.56 -12.07
CA ILE A 62 -3.37 13.80 -11.34
C ILE A 62 -4.49 12.97 -11.97
N SER A 63 -5.04 12.02 -11.22
CA SER A 63 -6.17 11.22 -11.69
C SER A 63 -7.45 12.07 -11.83
N PRO A 64 -8.15 12.05 -12.97
CA PRO A 64 -9.44 12.73 -13.15
C PRO A 64 -10.49 12.25 -12.14
N TYR A 65 -10.46 10.97 -11.76
CA TYR A 65 -11.37 10.39 -10.78
C TYR A 65 -11.11 10.90 -9.36
N PHE A 66 -9.85 11.15 -8.98
CA PHE A 66 -9.52 11.76 -7.69
C PHE A 66 -10.09 13.19 -7.61
N VAL A 67 -9.93 13.96 -8.69
CA VAL A 67 -10.43 15.34 -8.77
C VAL A 67 -11.96 15.38 -8.74
N LEU A 68 -12.62 14.49 -9.48
CA LEU A 68 -14.08 14.31 -9.51
C LEU A 68 -14.63 13.94 -8.13
N LEU A 69 -14.22 12.79 -7.59
CA LEU A 69 -14.75 12.24 -6.34
C LEU A 69 -14.36 13.09 -5.13
N GLY A 70 -13.14 13.64 -5.11
CA GLY A 70 -12.68 14.53 -4.04
C GLY A 70 -13.50 15.81 -3.98
N THR A 71 -13.76 16.45 -5.13
CA THR A 71 -14.51 17.72 -5.17
C THR A 71 -16.01 17.53 -4.91
N THR A 72 -16.63 16.47 -5.44
CA THR A 72 -18.05 16.17 -5.12
C THR A 72 -18.21 15.80 -3.64
N SER A 73 -17.33 14.95 -3.10
CA SER A 73 -17.30 14.59 -1.67
C SER A 73 -17.08 15.80 -0.77
N ALA A 74 -16.14 16.69 -1.09
CA ALA A 74 -15.86 17.88 -0.29
C ALA A 74 -17.03 18.87 -0.33
N THR A 75 -17.68 19.03 -1.49
CA THR A 75 -18.86 19.90 -1.64
C THR A 75 -20.05 19.37 -0.85
N ALA A 76 -20.28 18.05 -0.89
CA ALA A 76 -21.32 17.40 -0.09
C ALA A 76 -21.04 17.50 1.42
N GLY A 77 -19.78 17.28 1.85
CA GLY A 77 -19.38 17.41 3.25
C GLY A 77 -19.47 18.85 3.78
N PHE A 78 -19.16 19.86 2.96
CA PHE A 78 -19.32 21.27 3.35
C PHE A 78 -20.80 21.68 3.39
N ALA A 79 -21.62 21.22 2.43
CA ALA A 79 -23.06 21.44 2.48
C ALA A 79 -23.74 20.72 3.66
N ASN A 80 -23.28 19.51 4.03
CA ASN A 80 -23.72 18.80 5.22
C ASN A 80 -23.52 19.65 6.48
N ILE A 81 -22.30 20.14 6.77
CA ILE A 81 -22.07 20.91 8.01
C ILE A 81 -22.86 22.21 8.05
N LEU A 82 -23.14 22.86 6.92
CA LEU A 82 -23.95 24.08 6.86
C LEU A 82 -25.44 23.82 7.08
N THR A 83 -25.94 22.63 6.73
CA THR A 83 -27.37 22.28 6.82
C THR A 83 -27.77 21.59 8.12
N THR A 84 -26.82 20.98 8.84
CA THR A 84 -27.09 20.35 10.13
C THR A 84 -27.66 21.36 11.14
N GLU A 85 -28.76 21.01 11.82
CA GLU A 85 -29.40 21.88 12.82
C GLU A 85 -28.46 22.51 13.87
N PRO A 86 -27.50 21.79 14.49
CA PRO A 86 -26.55 22.40 15.42
C PRO A 86 -25.81 23.59 14.80
N SER A 87 -25.33 23.46 13.56
CA SER A 87 -24.68 24.56 12.83
C SER A 87 -25.64 25.67 12.44
N ARG A 88 -26.90 25.35 12.09
CA ARG A 88 -27.92 26.38 11.80
C ARG A 88 -28.25 27.23 13.03
N GLN A 89 -28.36 26.59 14.20
CA GLN A 89 -28.52 27.26 15.49
C GLN A 89 -27.29 28.13 15.82
N ASP A 90 -26.09 27.56 15.66
CA ASP A 90 -24.83 28.26 15.87
C ASP A 90 -24.73 29.54 15.01
N ILE A 91 -25.06 29.45 13.71
CA ILE A 91 -25.06 30.60 12.78
C ILE A 91 -26.14 31.63 13.16
N ALA A 92 -27.29 31.20 13.66
CA ALA A 92 -28.34 32.11 14.13
C ALA A 92 -27.92 32.91 15.38
N CYS A 93 -27.18 32.28 16.31
CA CYS A 93 -26.65 32.93 17.52
C CYS A 93 -25.69 34.09 17.21
N CYS A 94 -25.00 34.08 16.06
CA CYS A 94 -24.09 35.16 15.66
C CYS A 94 -24.75 36.53 15.45
N LYS A 95 -26.09 36.62 15.46
CA LYS A 95 -26.81 37.91 15.49
C LYS A 95 -26.89 38.54 16.90
N LEU A 96 -26.61 37.75 17.94
CA LEU A 96 -26.79 38.10 19.36
C LEU A 96 -25.45 38.15 20.13
N VAL A 97 -24.41 37.53 19.57
CA VAL A 97 -23.09 37.33 20.19
C VAL A 97 -22.05 38.27 19.55
N GLY A 98 -20.99 38.62 20.28
CA GLY A 98 -19.89 39.45 19.77
C GLY A 98 -19.20 38.85 18.53
N PRO A 99 -18.66 39.67 17.61
CA PRO A 99 -18.14 39.19 16.33
C PRO A 99 -16.94 38.25 16.47
N LEU A 100 -16.09 38.46 17.48
CA LEU A 100 -14.95 37.58 17.76
C LEU A 100 -15.40 36.23 18.34
N ASP A 101 -16.34 36.24 19.28
CA ASP A 101 -16.85 35.01 19.90
C ASP A 101 -17.64 34.16 18.90
N CYS A 102 -18.42 34.80 18.01
CA CYS A 102 -19.01 34.16 16.83
C CYS A 102 -17.93 33.53 15.93
N ALA A 103 -16.85 34.26 15.60
CA ALA A 103 -15.78 33.75 14.75
C ALA A 103 -15.09 32.52 15.36
N PHE A 104 -14.86 32.50 16.69
CA PHE A 104 -14.33 31.33 17.39
C PHE A 104 -15.35 30.18 17.48
N GLY A 105 -16.64 30.47 17.70
CA GLY A 105 -17.71 29.46 17.72
C GLY A 105 -17.98 28.79 16.36
N LEU A 106 -17.78 29.52 15.26
CA LEU A 106 -17.88 29.02 13.89
C LEU A 106 -16.56 28.50 13.31
N LEU A 107 -15.46 28.50 14.07
CA LEU A 107 -14.12 28.12 13.57
C LEU A 107 -14.08 26.71 12.95
N GLY A 108 -14.88 25.77 13.46
CA GLY A 108 -15.04 24.45 12.86
C GLY A 108 -15.68 24.48 11.46
N ILE A 109 -16.72 25.31 11.25
CA ILE A 109 -17.33 25.50 9.92
C ILE A 109 -16.33 26.18 8.98
N ALA A 110 -15.63 27.22 9.47
CA ALA A 110 -14.60 27.91 8.70
C ALA A 110 -13.48 26.95 8.26
N GLN A 111 -13.08 26.00 9.11
CA GLN A 111 -12.07 25.00 8.78
C GLN A 111 -12.52 24.04 7.66
N LEU A 112 -13.78 23.55 7.67
CA LEU A 112 -14.32 22.78 6.54
C LEU A 112 -14.46 23.64 5.28
N GLY A 113 -14.81 24.92 5.42
CA GLY A 113 -14.87 25.87 4.30
C GLY A 113 -13.51 26.09 3.65
N VAL A 114 -12.45 26.30 4.43
CA VAL A 114 -11.07 26.40 3.92
C VAL A 114 -10.64 25.09 3.26
N GLN A 115 -10.94 23.94 3.86
CA GLN A 115 -10.68 22.62 3.28
C GLN A 115 -11.38 22.44 1.91
N TRP A 116 -12.64 22.85 1.80
CA TRP A 116 -13.39 22.82 0.55
C TRP A 116 -12.79 23.78 -0.49
N MET A 117 -12.46 25.01 -0.11
CA MET A 117 -11.80 25.99 -0.99
C MET A 117 -10.43 25.50 -1.50
N CYS A 118 -9.65 24.80 -0.67
CA CYS A 118 -8.40 24.18 -1.09
C CYS A 118 -8.61 23.09 -2.16
N PHE A 119 -9.67 22.29 -2.07
CA PHE A 119 -10.05 21.32 -3.10
C PHE A 119 -10.57 21.99 -4.38
N ILE A 120 -11.38 23.05 -4.27
CA ILE A 120 -11.81 23.85 -5.42
C ILE A 120 -10.61 24.49 -6.12
N ALA A 121 -9.60 24.97 -5.38
CA ALA A 121 -8.36 25.44 -5.97
C ALA A 121 -7.59 24.33 -6.73
N ILE A 122 -7.57 23.09 -6.22
CA ILE A 122 -7.00 21.94 -6.97
C ILE A 122 -7.80 21.68 -8.25
N MET A 123 -9.14 21.69 -8.19
CA MET A 123 -10.01 21.53 -9.37
C MET A 123 -9.74 22.63 -10.42
N VAL A 124 -9.63 23.90 -10.00
CA VAL A 124 -9.34 25.01 -10.92
C VAL A 124 -7.94 24.87 -11.54
N LEU A 125 -6.91 24.59 -10.74
CA LEU A 125 -5.55 24.36 -11.23
C LEU A 125 -5.49 23.17 -12.19
N TYR A 126 -6.21 22.09 -11.88
CA TYR A 126 -6.39 20.95 -12.78
C TYR A 126 -7.03 21.37 -14.11
N LEU A 127 -8.18 22.04 -14.11
CA LEU A 127 -8.85 22.47 -15.36
C LEU A 127 -8.00 23.46 -16.19
N VAL A 128 -7.18 24.28 -15.55
CA VAL A 128 -6.24 25.19 -16.23
C VAL A 128 -5.06 24.44 -16.84
N TYR A 129 -4.29 23.69 -16.05
CA TYR A 129 -3.07 23.03 -16.51
C TYR A 129 -3.29 21.75 -17.31
N PHE A 130 -4.45 21.11 -17.17
CA PHE A 130 -4.84 20.02 -18.06
C PHE A 130 -5.04 20.53 -19.50
N ARG A 131 -5.43 21.80 -19.70
CA ARG A 131 -5.52 22.39 -21.04
C ARG A 131 -4.15 22.70 -21.65
N ALA A 132 -3.10 22.84 -20.84
CA ALA A 132 -1.74 23.09 -21.31
C ALA A 132 -1.04 21.84 -21.89
N ALA A 133 -1.49 20.64 -21.54
CA ALA A 133 -0.88 19.37 -21.96
C ALA A 133 -1.18 18.95 -23.42
N SER A 134 -1.68 19.85 -24.28
CA SER A 134 -1.89 19.60 -25.72
C SER A 134 -2.18 20.88 -26.52
N PRO A 135 -1.50 21.17 -27.65
CA PRO A 135 -0.25 20.58 -28.17
C PRO A 135 0.76 21.63 -28.70
N ASP A 136 1.94 21.77 -28.09
CA ASP A 136 3.03 22.62 -28.63
C ASP A 136 4.42 22.28 -28.02
N GLN A 137 4.77 20.99 -27.94
CA GLN A 137 6.15 20.55 -27.72
C GLN A 137 6.53 19.47 -28.72
N PRO A 138 7.30 19.80 -29.78
CA PRO A 138 8.15 18.83 -30.44
C PRO A 138 9.35 18.58 -29.53
N SER A 139 9.31 17.47 -28.79
CA SER A 139 10.49 16.94 -28.10
C SER A 139 11.06 15.77 -28.91
N ASP A 140 12.31 15.90 -29.35
CA ASP A 140 13.01 14.93 -30.21
C ASP A 140 13.27 13.60 -29.48
N ALA A 141 12.23 12.77 -29.34
CA ALA A 141 12.26 11.48 -28.66
C ALA A 141 11.47 10.40 -29.44
N GLU A 142 11.58 10.40 -30.77
CA GLU A 142 11.20 9.25 -31.61
C GLU A 142 12.24 8.11 -31.47
N VAL A 143 12.34 7.47 -30.30
CA VAL A 143 12.88 6.10 -30.11
C VAL A 143 12.29 5.53 -28.81
N GLU A 144 11.76 4.31 -28.87
CA GLU A 144 11.34 3.46 -27.72
C GLU A 144 10.11 3.92 -26.89
N ALA A 145 8.91 3.77 -27.47
CA ALA A 145 7.66 3.63 -26.69
C ALA A 145 6.59 2.77 -27.40
N GLU A 146 6.97 1.65 -28.01
CA GLU A 146 5.98 0.62 -28.37
C GLU A 146 5.43 -0.02 -27.07
N THR A 147 4.11 -0.07 -26.89
CA THR A 147 3.36 -0.70 -25.78
C THR A 147 2.94 0.16 -24.56
N GLU A 148 2.66 1.46 -24.71
CA GLU A 148 1.60 2.09 -23.90
C GLU A 148 0.57 2.76 -24.81
N ALA A 149 -0.72 2.65 -24.46
CA ALA A 149 -1.81 3.06 -25.34
C ALA A 149 -1.83 4.59 -25.51
N GLU A 150 -1.70 5.04 -26.76
CA GLU A 150 -1.77 6.44 -27.17
C GLU A 150 -3.12 7.06 -26.77
N ILE A 151 -3.15 7.77 -25.64
CA ILE A 151 -4.35 8.47 -25.17
C ILE A 151 -4.53 9.73 -26.03
N ASP A 152 -5.43 9.66 -27.02
CA ASP A 152 -5.76 10.76 -27.91
C ASP A 152 -5.98 12.08 -27.11
N PRO A 153 -5.25 13.17 -27.46
CA PRO A 153 -5.32 14.44 -26.75
C PRO A 153 -6.73 15.06 -26.72
N LYS A 154 -7.60 14.72 -27.69
CA LYS A 154 -9.01 15.17 -27.70
C LYS A 154 -9.84 14.42 -26.65
N THR A 155 -9.64 13.11 -26.53
CA THR A 155 -10.27 12.26 -25.49
C THR A 155 -9.84 12.69 -24.08
N SER A 156 -8.55 13.02 -23.93
CA SER A 156 -8.00 13.64 -22.72
C SER A 156 -8.76 14.93 -22.35
N ARG A 157 -8.77 15.94 -23.24
CA ARG A 157 -9.44 17.24 -23.00
C ARG A 157 -10.93 17.10 -22.67
N THR A 158 -11.62 16.18 -23.35
CA THR A 158 -13.04 15.91 -23.12
C THR A 158 -13.30 15.38 -21.71
N THR A 159 -12.40 14.53 -21.20
CA THR A 159 -12.49 13.97 -19.85
C THR A 159 -12.37 15.05 -18.77
N ALA A 160 -11.43 15.99 -18.88
CA ALA A 160 -11.29 17.07 -17.91
C ALA A 160 -12.48 18.05 -17.93
N LEU A 161 -12.99 18.40 -19.11
CA LEU A 161 -14.20 19.22 -19.24
C LEU A 161 -15.41 18.51 -18.63
N LEU A 162 -15.60 17.22 -18.90
CA LEU A 162 -16.67 16.41 -18.31
C LEU A 162 -16.59 16.40 -16.77
N VAL A 163 -15.40 16.15 -16.19
CA VAL A 163 -15.18 16.17 -14.74
C VAL A 163 -15.53 17.54 -14.15
N GLY A 164 -15.04 18.63 -14.75
CA GLY A 164 -15.33 19.99 -14.30
C GLY A 164 -16.83 20.31 -14.35
N THR A 165 -17.49 19.99 -15.48
CA THR A 165 -18.93 20.20 -15.65
C THR A 165 -19.76 19.40 -14.66
N VAL A 166 -19.43 18.12 -14.41
CA VAL A 166 -20.12 17.27 -13.43
C VAL A 166 -19.96 17.83 -12.01
N CYS A 167 -18.76 18.27 -11.62
CA CYS A 167 -18.54 18.89 -10.31
C CYS A 167 -19.30 20.21 -10.12
N VAL A 168 -19.33 21.07 -11.14
CA VAL A 168 -20.10 22.33 -11.11
C VAL A 168 -21.60 22.05 -11.06
N LEU A 169 -22.11 21.13 -11.90
CA LEU A 169 -23.52 20.74 -11.90
C LEU A 169 -23.94 20.17 -10.54
N HIS A 170 -23.12 19.29 -9.96
CA HIS A 170 -23.34 18.71 -8.63
C HIS A 170 -23.40 19.80 -7.54
N ALA A 171 -22.48 20.77 -7.55
CA ALA A 171 -22.49 21.89 -6.62
C ALA A 171 -23.76 22.76 -6.78
N VAL A 172 -24.15 23.08 -8.03
CA VAL A 172 -25.38 23.83 -8.33
C VAL A 172 -26.63 23.10 -7.87
N VAL A 173 -26.73 21.78 -8.10
CA VAL A 173 -27.85 20.96 -7.62
C VAL A 173 -27.92 20.95 -6.10
N ILE A 174 -26.79 20.78 -5.40
CA ILE A 174 -26.76 20.84 -3.93
C ILE A 174 -27.24 22.20 -3.42
N VAL A 175 -26.74 23.30 -3.99
CA VAL A 175 -27.16 24.66 -3.59
C VAL A 175 -28.65 24.88 -3.87
N ALA A 176 -29.14 24.51 -5.06
CA ALA A 176 -30.53 24.67 -5.43
C ALA A 176 -31.48 23.89 -4.50
N VAL A 177 -31.21 22.60 -4.26
CA VAL A 177 -32.00 21.77 -3.33
C VAL A 177 -31.92 22.32 -1.90
N THR A 178 -30.74 22.74 -1.46
CA THR A 178 -30.57 23.33 -0.11
C THR A 178 -31.38 24.62 0.05
N VAL A 179 -31.39 25.51 -0.95
CA VAL A 179 -32.17 26.75 -0.93
C VAL A 179 -33.67 26.45 -0.96
N VAL A 180 -34.14 25.56 -1.84
CA VAL A 180 -35.55 25.17 -1.92
C VAL A 180 -36.03 24.56 -0.59
N LEU A 181 -35.27 23.65 0.01
CA LEU A 181 -35.61 23.09 1.32
C LEU A 181 -35.56 24.16 2.43
N SER A 182 -34.61 25.09 2.39
CA SER A 182 -34.52 26.18 3.38
C SER A 182 -35.70 27.14 3.34
N LEU A 183 -36.29 27.36 2.17
CA LEU A 183 -37.42 28.29 1.97
C LEU A 183 -38.78 27.60 2.11
N SER A 184 -38.92 26.35 1.67
CA SER A 184 -40.22 25.66 1.61
C SER A 184 -40.43 24.60 2.71
N HIS A 185 -39.38 23.91 3.16
CA HIS A 185 -39.49 22.76 4.07
C HIS A 185 -38.32 22.71 5.08
N PRO A 186 -38.18 23.70 5.98
CA PRO A 186 -37.01 23.85 6.86
C PRO A 186 -36.82 22.68 7.85
N ASP A 187 -37.87 21.91 8.12
CA ASP A 187 -37.85 20.69 8.93
C ASP A 187 -37.12 19.54 8.23
N SER A 188 -37.17 19.49 6.89
CA SER A 188 -36.49 18.46 6.08
C SER A 188 -34.98 18.69 5.93
N LEU A 189 -34.46 19.85 6.34
CA LEU A 189 -33.04 20.17 6.21
C LEU A 189 -32.12 19.24 7.02
N ASN A 190 -32.58 18.64 8.12
CA ASN A 190 -31.79 17.65 8.86
C ASN A 190 -31.67 16.33 8.08
N ASN A 191 -32.76 15.85 7.47
CA ASN A 191 -32.73 14.66 6.61
C ASN A 191 -31.85 14.90 5.37
N TRP A 192 -31.86 16.12 4.83
CA TRP A 192 -30.98 16.54 3.74
C TRP A 192 -29.51 16.61 4.16
N ALA A 193 -29.21 17.15 5.35
CA ALA A 193 -27.86 17.11 5.91
C ALA A 193 -27.35 15.67 6.04
N ASP A 194 -28.15 14.76 6.61
CA ASP A 194 -27.78 13.37 6.78
C ASP A 194 -27.58 12.64 5.44
N PHE A 195 -28.42 12.90 4.44
CA PHE A 195 -28.21 12.42 3.07
C PHE A 195 -26.88 12.92 2.46
N LEU A 196 -26.59 14.23 2.57
CA LEU A 196 -25.33 14.81 2.09
C LEU A 196 -24.12 14.21 2.80
N GLY A 197 -24.22 13.93 4.10
CA GLY A 197 -23.14 13.33 4.89
C GLY A 197 -22.86 11.88 4.50
N VAL A 198 -23.92 11.07 4.31
CA VAL A 198 -23.80 9.69 3.80
C VAL A 198 -23.24 9.68 2.38
N MET A 199 -23.68 10.60 1.51
CA MET A 199 -23.17 10.70 0.14
C MET A 199 -21.69 11.11 0.11
N ALA A 200 -21.27 12.07 0.93
CA ALA A 200 -19.85 12.42 1.11
C ALA A 200 -19.02 11.22 1.62
N ALA A 201 -19.52 10.50 2.64
CA ALA A 201 -18.86 9.32 3.18
C ALA A 201 -18.71 8.19 2.14
N MET A 202 -19.72 7.97 1.30
CA MET A 202 -19.66 7.00 0.20
C MET A 202 -18.67 7.41 -0.89
N LEU A 203 -18.64 8.68 -1.30
CA LEU A 203 -17.66 9.18 -2.28
C LEU A 203 -16.23 9.13 -1.74
N ALA A 204 -16.01 9.38 -0.46
CA ALA A 204 -14.72 9.18 0.20
C ALA A 204 -14.34 7.69 0.23
N ALA A 205 -15.28 6.79 0.56
CA ALA A 205 -15.04 5.35 0.55
C ALA A 205 -14.64 4.82 -0.83
N VAL A 206 -15.28 5.30 -1.91
CA VAL A 206 -14.94 4.93 -3.30
C VAL A 206 -13.53 5.43 -3.70
N GLN A 207 -12.99 6.47 -3.07
CA GLN A 207 -11.60 6.90 -3.29
C GLN A 207 -10.58 6.01 -2.55
N TYR A 208 -10.83 5.70 -1.28
CA TYR A 208 -9.88 4.93 -0.47
C TYR A 208 -9.90 3.42 -0.74
N LEU A 209 -11.06 2.82 -1.02
CA LEU A 209 -11.19 1.36 -1.18
C LEU A 209 -10.35 0.76 -2.33
N PRO A 210 -10.31 1.35 -3.54
CA PRO A 210 -9.43 0.86 -4.60
C PRO A 210 -7.96 0.92 -4.20
N GLN A 211 -7.55 2.01 -3.54
CA GLN A 211 -6.18 2.16 -3.06
C GLN A 211 -5.82 1.11 -2.02
N ILE A 212 -6.70 0.87 -1.03
CA ILE A 212 -6.56 -0.18 -0.01
C ILE A 212 -6.38 -1.55 -0.68
N TRP A 213 -7.24 -1.87 -1.65
CA TRP A 213 -7.20 -3.15 -2.36
C TRP A 213 -5.93 -3.31 -3.20
N THR A 214 -5.51 -2.29 -3.95
CA THR A 214 -4.26 -2.34 -4.74
C THR A 214 -3.03 -2.50 -3.85
N THR A 215 -2.92 -1.73 -2.75
CA THR A 215 -1.81 -1.85 -1.80
C THR A 215 -1.75 -3.26 -1.21
N TRP A 216 -2.89 -3.84 -0.82
CA TRP A 216 -2.98 -5.22 -0.32
C TRP A 216 -2.57 -6.27 -1.37
N ARG A 217 -2.97 -6.09 -2.64
CA ARG A 217 -2.68 -7.02 -3.74
C ARG A 217 -1.21 -6.97 -4.18
N ILE A 218 -0.65 -5.77 -4.32
CA ILE A 218 0.72 -5.54 -4.79
C ILE A 218 1.74 -5.82 -3.68
N LYS A 219 1.34 -5.69 -2.39
CA LYS A 219 2.22 -5.81 -1.21
C LYS A 219 3.40 -4.84 -1.22
N HIS A 220 3.24 -3.72 -1.91
CA HIS A 220 4.22 -2.67 -2.02
C HIS A 220 3.53 -1.30 -1.90
N VAL A 221 4.25 -0.34 -1.32
CA VAL A 221 3.71 0.97 -0.92
C VAL A 221 3.73 1.97 -2.08
N GLY A 222 4.47 1.67 -3.15
CA GLY A 222 4.55 2.51 -4.35
C GLY A 222 5.11 3.89 -4.02
N SER A 223 4.55 4.94 -4.64
CA SER A 223 4.94 6.34 -4.40
C SER A 223 4.21 7.01 -3.22
N LEU A 224 3.54 6.23 -2.35
CA LEU A 224 2.75 6.79 -1.24
C LEU A 224 3.65 7.47 -0.20
N SER A 225 3.41 8.74 0.08
CA SER A 225 4.15 9.49 1.12
C SER A 225 3.73 9.06 2.52
N ILE A 226 4.45 8.08 3.09
CA ILE A 226 4.29 7.64 4.49
C ILE A 226 4.34 8.84 5.46
N PRO A 227 5.28 9.82 5.35
CA PRO A 227 5.31 10.97 6.24
C PRO A 227 4.02 11.81 6.24
N MET A 228 3.40 11.99 5.06
CA MET A 228 2.14 12.73 4.93
C MET A 228 1.01 11.99 5.66
N MET A 229 0.92 10.67 5.51
CA MET A 229 -0.10 9.88 6.21
C MET A 229 0.12 9.81 7.72
N CYS A 230 1.37 9.75 8.20
CA CYS A 230 1.69 9.79 9.64
C CYS A 230 1.23 11.08 10.33
N ILE A 231 1.22 12.22 9.63
CA ILE A 231 0.73 13.50 10.17
C ILE A 231 -0.78 13.63 10.00
N GLN A 232 -1.30 13.27 8.82
CA GLN A 232 -2.70 13.50 8.47
C GLN A 232 -3.67 12.56 9.19
N THR A 233 -3.30 11.29 9.42
CA THR A 233 -4.15 10.31 10.13
C THR A 233 -4.51 10.74 11.55
N PRO A 234 -3.55 11.06 12.46
CA PRO A 234 -3.90 11.55 13.80
C PRO A 234 -4.58 12.91 13.76
N GLY A 235 -4.21 13.80 12.82
CA GLY A 235 -4.89 15.08 12.61
C GLY A 235 -6.39 14.90 12.29
N GLY A 236 -6.73 13.94 11.43
CA GLY A 236 -8.12 13.60 11.09
C GLY A 236 -8.92 13.06 12.27
N VAL A 237 -8.30 12.24 13.14
CA VAL A 237 -8.93 11.75 14.38
C VAL A 237 -9.20 12.89 15.37
N VAL A 238 -8.20 13.75 15.64
CA VAL A 238 -8.37 14.91 16.52
C VAL A 238 -9.44 15.85 15.97
N PHE A 239 -9.48 16.04 14.65
CA PHE A 239 -10.50 16.86 14.00
C PHE A 239 -11.91 16.26 14.14
N ALA A 240 -12.07 14.96 13.93
CA ALA A 240 -13.35 14.28 14.16
C ALA A 240 -13.83 14.42 15.61
N ILE A 241 -12.93 14.33 16.60
CA ILE A 241 -13.21 14.56 18.01
C ILE A 241 -13.63 16.02 18.27
N SER A 242 -12.99 17.00 17.62
CA SER A 242 -13.36 18.43 17.73
C SER A 242 -14.73 18.74 17.12
N LEU A 243 -15.14 18.04 16.05
CA LEU A 243 -16.48 18.15 15.48
C LEU A 243 -17.53 17.45 16.35
N TYR A 244 -17.20 16.31 16.95
CA TYR A 244 -18.06 15.64 17.93
C TYR A 244 -18.29 16.52 19.17
N SER A 245 -17.26 17.14 19.74
CA SER A 245 -17.42 18.00 20.93
C SER A 245 -18.21 19.28 20.65
N ARG A 246 -18.25 19.76 19.40
CA ARG A 246 -19.01 20.93 18.96
C ARG A 246 -20.46 20.60 18.56
N LEU A 247 -20.69 19.54 17.80
CA LEU A 247 -22.00 19.22 17.21
C LEU A 247 -22.78 18.18 18.04
N GLY A 248 -22.11 17.41 18.89
CA GLY A 248 -22.67 16.29 19.63
C GLY A 248 -23.19 15.16 18.73
N LEU A 249 -24.09 14.35 19.29
CA LEU A 249 -24.74 13.25 18.57
C LEU A 249 -25.62 13.74 17.40
N ARG A 250 -26.14 14.97 17.45
CA ARG A 250 -26.98 15.55 16.38
C ARG A 250 -26.20 15.88 15.10
N GLY A 251 -24.87 15.92 15.14
CA GLY A 251 -24.01 16.10 13.97
C GLY A 251 -23.28 14.83 13.52
N TRP A 252 -23.87 13.65 13.78
CA TRP A 252 -23.27 12.36 13.42
C TRP A 252 -22.87 12.26 11.94
N SER A 253 -23.70 12.80 11.05
CA SER A 253 -23.46 12.81 9.61
C SER A 253 -22.30 13.73 9.18
N THR A 254 -21.88 14.67 10.04
CA THR A 254 -20.71 15.53 9.82
C THR A 254 -19.44 14.87 10.32
N TRP A 255 -19.35 14.54 11.61
CA TRP A 255 -18.12 13.97 12.18
C TRP A 255 -17.87 12.53 11.71
N GLY A 256 -18.92 11.78 11.36
CA GLY A 256 -18.84 10.42 10.85
C GLY A 256 -18.04 10.29 9.55
N ILE A 257 -18.10 11.30 8.66
CA ILE A 257 -17.30 11.35 7.42
C ILE A 257 -15.80 11.31 7.75
N PHE A 258 -15.38 12.08 8.76
CA PHE A 258 -13.99 12.18 9.17
C PHE A 258 -13.54 10.95 9.95
N VAL A 259 -14.40 10.34 10.76
CA VAL A 259 -14.12 9.02 11.38
C VAL A 259 -13.90 7.96 10.32
N LEU A 260 -14.80 7.83 9.33
CA LEU A 260 -14.65 6.87 8.24
C LEU A 260 -13.35 7.10 7.45
N SER A 261 -13.08 8.36 7.10
CA SER A 261 -11.87 8.74 6.36
C SER A 261 -10.59 8.44 7.15
N ALA A 262 -10.57 8.74 8.45
CA ALA A 262 -9.44 8.45 9.33
C ALA A 262 -9.21 6.94 9.54
N LEU A 263 -10.27 6.14 9.60
CA LEU A 263 -10.16 4.67 9.67
C LEU A 263 -9.61 4.09 8.36
N MET A 264 -10.10 4.57 7.21
CA MET A 264 -9.60 4.13 5.90
C MET A 264 -8.14 4.54 5.68
N GLN A 265 -7.80 5.81 5.96
CA GLN A 265 -6.43 6.30 5.87
C GLN A 265 -5.50 5.60 6.88
N GLY A 266 -5.97 5.34 8.10
CA GLY A 266 -5.23 4.57 9.11
C GLY A 266 -4.97 3.13 8.68
N SER A 267 -5.91 2.49 7.96
CA SER A 267 -5.69 1.15 7.39
C SER A 267 -4.63 1.14 6.28
N LEU A 268 -4.60 2.18 5.43
CA LEU A 268 -3.53 2.38 4.44
C LEU A 268 -2.17 2.56 5.12
N LEU A 269 -2.10 3.42 6.14
CA LEU A 269 -0.88 3.65 6.91
C LEU A 269 -0.38 2.38 7.61
N ALA A 270 -1.28 1.59 8.20
CA ALA A 270 -0.93 0.31 8.84
C ALA A 270 -0.35 -0.70 7.84
N MET A 271 -0.97 -0.86 6.66
CA MET A 271 -0.43 -1.70 5.59
C MET A 271 0.92 -1.18 5.06
N ALA A 272 1.06 0.15 4.91
CA ALA A 272 2.28 0.77 4.43
C ALA A 272 3.46 0.50 5.38
N MET A 273 3.29 0.74 6.68
CA MET A 273 4.29 0.41 7.70
C MET A 273 4.63 -1.09 7.70
N TYR A 274 3.62 -1.97 7.60
CA TYR A 274 3.82 -3.41 7.58
C TYR A 274 4.66 -3.88 6.37
N PHE A 275 4.32 -3.43 5.15
CA PHE A 275 5.05 -3.84 3.94
C PHE A 275 6.46 -3.26 3.88
N GLU A 276 6.67 -2.05 4.40
CA GLU A 276 8.01 -1.45 4.44
C GLU A 276 8.93 -2.18 5.42
N ILE A 277 8.45 -2.47 6.64
CA ILE A 277 9.19 -3.28 7.62
C ILE A 277 9.44 -4.70 7.07
N ALA A 278 8.49 -5.29 6.34
CA ALA A 278 8.69 -6.60 5.71
C ALA A 278 9.79 -6.57 4.63
N ARG A 279 9.88 -5.48 3.85
CA ARG A 279 10.91 -5.25 2.83
C ARG A 279 12.30 -5.12 3.45
N GLU A 280 12.47 -4.23 4.43
CA GLU A 280 13.75 -4.03 5.12
C GLU A 280 14.28 -5.34 5.73
N ASN A 281 13.40 -6.14 6.35
CA ASN A 281 13.76 -7.44 6.90
C ASN A 281 14.19 -8.46 5.82
N ALA A 282 13.55 -8.45 4.65
CA ALA A 282 13.91 -9.31 3.53
C ALA A 282 15.27 -8.91 2.93
N GLU A 283 15.53 -7.63 2.75
CA GLU A 283 16.80 -7.08 2.27
C GLU A 283 17.94 -7.35 3.27
N ALA A 284 17.72 -7.14 4.57
CA ALA A 284 18.68 -7.48 5.61
C ALA A 284 19.01 -8.99 5.62
N ALA A 285 18.02 -9.85 5.41
CA ALA A 285 18.23 -11.30 5.29
C ALA A 285 19.00 -11.68 4.01
N ALA A 286 18.73 -11.00 2.88
CA ALA A 286 19.46 -11.20 1.63
C ALA A 286 20.93 -10.78 1.76
N ASN A 287 21.20 -9.64 2.38
CA ASN A 287 22.55 -9.12 2.64
C ASN A 287 23.34 -10.05 3.58
N ARG A 288 22.73 -10.56 4.66
CA ARG A 288 23.35 -11.59 5.52
C ARG A 288 23.69 -12.87 4.74
N ARG A 289 22.81 -13.33 3.85
CA ARG A 289 23.06 -14.49 2.96
C ARG A 289 24.14 -14.22 1.90
N ALA A 290 24.28 -12.98 1.44
CA ALA A 290 25.36 -12.58 0.54
C ALA A 290 26.72 -12.56 1.27
N ALA A 291 26.79 -11.92 2.44
CA ALA A 291 27.99 -11.89 3.29
C ALA A 291 28.45 -13.30 3.72
N ALA A 292 27.52 -14.19 4.09
CA ALA A 292 27.86 -15.58 4.40
C ALA A 292 28.42 -16.35 3.17
N ARG A 293 27.96 -16.02 1.95
CA ARG A 293 28.49 -16.62 0.70
C ARG A 293 29.87 -16.05 0.34
N SER A 294 30.12 -14.76 0.51
CA SER A 294 31.44 -14.17 0.26
C SER A 294 32.47 -14.66 1.29
N ALA A 295 32.13 -14.71 2.57
CA ALA A 295 33.00 -15.27 3.61
C ALA A 295 33.38 -16.74 3.34
N ARG A 296 32.43 -17.57 2.90
CA ARG A 296 32.72 -18.96 2.49
C ARG A 296 33.62 -19.05 1.25
N ARG A 297 33.52 -18.12 0.29
CA ARG A 297 34.43 -18.05 -0.86
C ARG A 297 35.83 -17.61 -0.43
N ALA A 298 35.95 -16.58 0.42
CA ALA A 298 37.22 -16.12 0.96
C ALA A 298 37.94 -17.21 1.76
N ALA A 299 37.23 -17.95 2.62
CA ALA A 299 37.78 -19.07 3.38
C ALA A 299 38.31 -20.19 2.47
N ARG A 300 37.65 -20.48 1.33
CA ARG A 300 38.14 -21.43 0.32
C ARG A 300 39.36 -20.92 -0.46
N GLY A 301 39.47 -19.61 -0.69
CA GLY A 301 40.65 -18.99 -1.32
C GLY A 301 41.85 -18.88 -0.37
N ALA A 302 41.61 -18.69 0.92
CA ALA A 302 42.65 -18.64 1.95
C ALA A 302 43.17 -20.02 2.38
N GLN A 303 42.43 -21.10 2.11
CA GLN A 303 42.96 -22.46 2.14
C GLN A 303 43.86 -22.69 0.92
N GLY A 304 45.11 -22.21 1.00
CA GLY A 304 46.19 -22.65 0.14
C GLY A 304 46.28 -24.18 0.12
N SER A 305 46.69 -24.76 -1.01
CA SER A 305 46.44 -26.16 -1.36
C SER A 305 46.82 -27.17 -0.27
N LEU A 306 45.86 -27.51 0.58
CA LEU A 306 45.94 -28.66 1.48
C LEU A 306 45.96 -29.90 0.60
N SER A 307 47.12 -30.55 0.53
CA SER A 307 47.33 -31.82 -0.14
C SER A 307 46.49 -32.89 0.55
N VAL A 308 45.25 -33.06 0.07
CA VAL A 308 44.34 -34.11 0.52
C VAL A 308 45.07 -35.45 0.40
N PRO A 309 45.25 -36.21 1.49
CA PRO A 309 45.84 -37.53 1.42
C PRO A 309 45.03 -38.36 0.42
N LYS A 310 45.69 -38.84 -0.64
CA LYS A 310 45.08 -39.58 -1.74
C LYS A 310 44.43 -40.83 -1.16
N ARG A 311 43.11 -40.77 -0.94
CA ARG A 311 42.30 -41.92 -0.49
C ARG A 311 42.62 -43.08 -1.44
N PRO A 312 42.91 -44.31 -0.94
CA PRO A 312 43.16 -45.45 -1.82
C PRO A 312 42.05 -45.52 -2.85
N GLY A 313 42.43 -45.53 -4.12
CA GLY A 313 41.48 -45.34 -5.20
C GLY A 313 40.40 -46.40 -5.14
N THR A 314 39.17 -46.00 -4.82
CA THR A 314 38.00 -46.77 -5.25
C THR A 314 38.16 -46.95 -6.75
N PHE A 315 38.20 -48.21 -7.22
CA PHE A 315 38.40 -48.57 -8.62
C PHE A 315 37.52 -47.66 -9.48
N ARG A 316 38.15 -46.68 -10.14
CA ARG A 316 37.44 -45.74 -10.99
C ARG A 316 37.14 -46.54 -12.24
N THR A 317 35.93 -47.08 -12.32
CA THR A 317 35.39 -47.57 -13.58
C THR A 317 35.65 -46.49 -14.61
N TYR A 318 36.31 -46.90 -15.69
CA TYR A 318 36.97 -46.05 -16.66
C TYR A 318 35.99 -44.96 -17.12
N SER A 319 36.17 -43.73 -16.62
CA SER A 319 35.54 -42.56 -17.23
C SER A 319 36.32 -42.34 -18.51
N GLU A 320 35.84 -42.96 -19.60
CA GLU A 320 36.41 -42.78 -20.93
C GLU A 320 36.61 -41.29 -21.15
N ALA A 321 37.82 -40.93 -21.58
CA ALA A 321 38.13 -39.54 -21.85
C ALA A 321 37.16 -39.02 -22.92
N TYR A 322 36.64 -37.82 -22.70
CA TYR A 322 36.22 -37.00 -23.82
C TYR A 322 37.53 -36.61 -24.54
N ASP A 323 37.97 -37.45 -25.47
CA ASP A 323 38.83 -36.99 -26.55
C ASP A 323 37.93 -36.18 -27.48
N ASP A 324 38.23 -34.89 -27.67
CA ASP A 324 37.42 -33.95 -28.44
C ASP A 324 37.29 -34.31 -29.94
N THR A 325 37.94 -35.39 -30.38
CA THR A 325 37.89 -35.98 -31.72
C THR A 325 36.83 -37.07 -31.89
N LEU A 326 36.29 -37.62 -30.79
CA LEU A 326 35.28 -38.68 -30.86
C LEU A 326 33.89 -38.08 -31.11
N PRO A 327 33.09 -38.66 -32.02
CA PRO A 327 31.76 -38.16 -32.30
C PRO A 327 30.85 -38.29 -31.07
N GLY A 328 30.01 -37.26 -30.86
CA GLY A 328 28.93 -37.33 -29.88
C GLY A 328 27.84 -38.32 -30.30
N PRO A 329 26.94 -38.70 -29.37
CA PRO A 329 25.88 -39.65 -29.66
C PRO A 329 24.95 -39.14 -30.76
N TYR A 330 24.43 -40.05 -31.57
CA TYR A 330 23.61 -39.81 -32.75
C TYR A 330 24.39 -39.27 -33.96
N THR A 331 25.66 -39.67 -34.12
CA THR A 331 26.41 -39.32 -35.33
C THR A 331 25.85 -40.04 -36.56
N ALA A 332 25.81 -39.35 -37.71
CA ALA A 332 25.23 -39.90 -38.93
C ALA A 332 26.13 -40.94 -39.62
N HIS A 333 27.43 -40.92 -39.34
CA HIS A 333 28.46 -41.73 -40.00
C HIS A 333 29.55 -42.19 -39.02
N PRO A 334 29.25 -43.04 -38.02
CA PRO A 334 30.23 -43.55 -37.06
C PRO A 334 31.40 -44.28 -37.75
N GLU A 335 31.17 -44.92 -38.90
CA GLU A 335 32.17 -45.58 -39.74
C GLU A 335 33.27 -44.63 -40.26
N SER A 336 33.05 -43.31 -40.27
CA SER A 336 34.07 -42.33 -40.65
C SER A 336 35.05 -41.96 -39.52
N TYR A 337 34.78 -42.42 -38.29
CA TYR A 337 35.57 -42.14 -37.08
C TYR A 337 36.30 -43.38 -36.53
N ALA A 338 36.18 -44.54 -37.18
CA ALA A 338 36.88 -45.77 -36.80
C ALA A 338 37.88 -46.15 -37.90
N GLU A 339 39.14 -46.37 -37.52
CA GLU A 339 40.16 -46.90 -38.45
C GLU A 339 40.12 -48.44 -38.50
N THR A 340 39.61 -49.08 -37.45
CA THR A 340 39.48 -50.54 -37.33
C THR A 340 38.05 -51.01 -37.01
N PRO A 341 37.66 -52.25 -37.39
CA PRO A 341 36.35 -52.80 -37.04
C PRO A 341 36.08 -52.87 -35.53
N ASP A 342 37.10 -53.22 -34.74
CA ASP A 342 37.01 -53.30 -33.27
C ASP A 342 36.76 -51.93 -32.62
N GLU A 343 37.19 -50.83 -33.25
CA GLU A 343 36.89 -49.47 -32.80
C GLU A 343 35.46 -49.07 -33.15
N LEU A 344 34.97 -49.48 -34.33
CA LEU A 344 33.60 -49.21 -34.74
C LEU A 344 32.57 -49.91 -33.83
N ASP A 345 32.81 -51.16 -33.46
CA ASP A 345 32.00 -51.88 -32.47
C ASP A 345 32.00 -51.19 -31.09
N ARG A 346 33.15 -50.63 -30.67
CA ARG A 346 33.25 -49.86 -29.43
C ARG A 346 32.51 -48.52 -29.50
N LEU A 347 32.53 -47.85 -30.66
CA LEU A 347 31.75 -46.63 -30.90
C LEU A 347 30.26 -46.91 -30.79
N TRP A 348 29.75 -47.94 -31.49
CA TRP A 348 28.34 -48.33 -31.41
C TRP A 348 27.91 -48.71 -29.99
N TYR A 349 28.72 -49.51 -29.28
CA TYR A 349 28.44 -49.89 -27.89
C TYR A 349 28.42 -48.67 -26.95
N ARG A 350 29.28 -47.67 -27.19
CA ARG A 350 29.28 -46.40 -26.45
C ARG A 350 28.01 -45.60 -26.73
N GLU A 351 27.65 -45.41 -28.00
CA GLU A 351 26.45 -44.67 -28.39
C GLU A 351 25.19 -45.33 -27.81
N GLU A 352 25.00 -46.63 -27.98
CA GLU A 352 23.85 -47.36 -27.44
C GLU A 352 23.74 -47.23 -25.92
N ARG A 353 24.88 -47.23 -25.20
CA ARG A 353 24.90 -46.98 -23.76
C ARG A 353 24.54 -45.54 -23.38
N GLN A 354 24.85 -44.55 -24.21
CA GLN A 354 24.45 -43.16 -23.98
C GLN A 354 22.96 -42.95 -24.29
N ILE A 355 22.47 -43.49 -25.41
CA ILE A 355 21.05 -43.48 -25.80
C ILE A 355 20.17 -44.08 -24.70
N ASN A 356 20.57 -45.22 -24.14
CA ASN A 356 19.85 -45.88 -23.04
C ASN A 356 19.82 -45.07 -21.72
N ASN A 357 20.67 -44.07 -21.56
CA ASN A 357 20.69 -43.16 -20.40
C ASN A 357 20.13 -41.76 -20.72
N GLU A 358 19.70 -41.50 -21.96
CA GLU A 358 19.16 -40.20 -22.36
C GLU A 358 17.75 -39.99 -21.78
N THR A 359 17.55 -38.84 -21.14
CA THR A 359 16.32 -38.49 -20.41
C THR A 359 15.55 -37.33 -21.05
N ARG A 360 16.10 -36.71 -22.09
CA ARG A 360 15.45 -35.63 -22.83
C ARG A 360 14.26 -36.19 -23.63
N PRO A 361 13.02 -35.64 -23.51
CA PRO A 361 11.80 -36.28 -24.01
C PRO A 361 11.76 -36.65 -25.50
N LEU A 362 12.54 -35.97 -26.35
CA LEU A 362 12.59 -36.22 -27.79
C LEU A 362 13.66 -37.26 -28.21
N LEU A 363 14.64 -37.53 -27.33
CA LEU A 363 15.83 -38.34 -27.58
C LEU A 363 15.90 -39.61 -26.71
N ALA A 364 15.08 -39.69 -25.65
CA ALA A 364 14.93 -40.88 -24.83
C ALA A 364 14.57 -42.12 -25.67
N PRO A 365 14.91 -43.35 -25.22
CA PRO A 365 14.63 -44.58 -25.95
C PRO A 365 13.17 -44.70 -26.42
N GLY A 366 12.98 -44.70 -27.74
CA GLY A 366 11.66 -44.74 -28.40
C GLY A 366 11.14 -43.38 -28.91
N GLY A 367 11.82 -42.27 -28.61
CA GLY A 367 11.56 -40.93 -29.13
C GLY A 367 11.82 -40.77 -30.64
N ILE A 368 11.49 -39.58 -31.16
CA ILE A 368 11.58 -39.26 -32.59
C ILE A 368 13.02 -39.23 -33.10
N GLY A 369 14.00 -38.90 -32.24
CA GLY A 369 15.41 -38.76 -32.63
C GLY A 369 16.26 -40.03 -32.57
N ASN A 370 15.68 -41.24 -32.55
CA ASN A 370 16.47 -42.49 -32.50
C ASN A 370 16.87 -42.95 -33.93
N PRO A 371 18.15 -42.85 -34.34
CA PRO A 371 18.59 -43.06 -35.73
C PRO A 371 18.45 -44.50 -36.21
N HIS A 372 18.47 -45.49 -35.30
CA HIS A 372 18.35 -46.90 -35.68
C HIS A 372 16.89 -47.35 -35.87
N ARG A 373 15.90 -46.45 -35.77
CA ARG A 373 14.50 -46.78 -35.99
C ARG A 373 14.08 -46.52 -37.44
N SER A 374 14.19 -47.54 -38.28
CA SER A 374 13.53 -47.54 -39.59
C SER A 374 12.01 -47.47 -39.41
N TYR A 375 11.41 -46.33 -39.77
CA TYR A 375 9.96 -46.15 -39.80
C TYR A 375 9.35 -46.92 -40.98
N SER A 376 9.12 -48.22 -40.79
CA SER A 376 8.24 -49.01 -41.65
C SER A 376 6.80 -48.52 -41.48
N SER A 377 6.30 -47.79 -42.47
CA SER A 377 4.92 -47.29 -42.49
C SER A 377 3.93 -48.45 -42.66
N ARG A 378 3.27 -48.85 -41.56
CA ARG A 378 2.09 -49.74 -41.61
C ARG A 378 0.95 -49.24 -40.73
N SER A 379 -0.25 -49.61 -41.18
CA SER A 379 -1.55 -49.04 -40.85
C SER A 379 -2.19 -49.56 -39.56
N ILE A 380 -2.85 -48.64 -38.85
CA ILE A 380 -4.21 -48.74 -38.26
C ILE A 380 -4.74 -50.18 -38.02
N ASN A 381 -4.74 -50.64 -36.75
CA ASN A 381 -5.93 -51.13 -36.00
C ASN A 381 -5.58 -51.83 -34.68
N GLU A 382 -6.22 -51.39 -33.58
CA GLU A 382 -6.50 -52.13 -32.30
C GLU A 382 -5.34 -52.78 -31.47
N PRO A 383 -5.60 -53.15 -30.19
CA PRO A 383 -6.00 -52.25 -29.11
C PRO A 383 -4.99 -52.23 -27.93
N GLN A 384 -5.24 -51.30 -27.02
CA GLN A 384 -4.42 -50.96 -25.86
C GLN A 384 -4.21 -52.14 -24.87
N GLN A 385 -2.96 -52.54 -24.61
CA GLN A 385 -2.60 -53.52 -23.58
C GLN A 385 -1.62 -52.92 -22.56
N THR A 386 -2.05 -52.86 -21.29
CA THR A 386 -1.25 -52.41 -20.14
C THR A 386 -0.37 -53.53 -19.60
N PRO A 387 0.76 -53.18 -18.95
CA PRO A 387 1.31 -54.06 -17.92
C PRO A 387 1.62 -53.33 -16.59
N HIS A 388 0.86 -53.75 -15.57
CA HIS A 388 1.30 -54.01 -14.19
C HIS A 388 2.01 -52.93 -13.34
N ALA A 389 1.25 -52.46 -12.33
CA ALA A 389 1.80 -51.97 -11.08
C ALA A 389 2.68 -53.03 -10.39
N ARG A 390 3.79 -52.61 -9.75
CA ARG A 390 4.56 -53.45 -8.82
C ARG A 390 4.46 -52.91 -7.39
N PHE A 391 3.78 -53.71 -6.57
CA PHE A 391 3.62 -53.57 -5.13
C PHE A 391 4.96 -53.79 -4.41
N SER A 392 5.23 -53.03 -3.34
CA SER A 392 6.24 -53.42 -2.34
C SER A 392 5.83 -52.92 -0.95
N SER A 393 5.62 -53.86 -0.03
CA SER A 393 5.24 -53.62 1.35
C SER A 393 6.33 -54.12 2.31
N ARG A 394 6.47 -53.45 3.46
CA ARG A 394 6.89 -53.91 4.80
C ARG A 394 7.06 -52.66 5.69
N HIS A 395 6.31 -52.50 6.80
CA HIS A 395 6.51 -53.10 8.14
C HIS A 395 7.90 -52.78 8.74
N SER A 396 8.05 -52.42 10.03
CA SER A 396 7.09 -52.34 11.17
C SER A 396 7.75 -51.75 12.44
N GLY A 397 6.95 -51.30 13.44
CA GLY A 397 7.38 -51.06 14.83
C GLY A 397 7.71 -49.60 15.15
N SER A 398 7.04 -48.83 16.04
CA SER A 398 6.22 -49.06 17.24
C SER A 398 6.97 -49.40 18.54
N ARG A 399 7.18 -48.39 19.42
CA ARG A 399 6.77 -48.49 20.85
C ARG A 399 6.76 -47.16 21.62
N LYS A 400 5.83 -47.07 22.58
CA LYS A 400 5.66 -46.01 23.60
C LYS A 400 6.58 -46.21 24.81
N LYS A 401 6.89 -45.10 25.51
CA LYS A 401 6.96 -44.84 26.99
C LYS A 401 7.95 -43.68 27.23
N GLY A 402 7.79 -42.76 28.18
CA GLY A 402 6.72 -42.51 29.16
C GLY A 402 7.30 -41.92 30.47
N SER A 403 6.61 -40.97 31.12
CA SER A 403 6.93 -40.33 32.44
C SER A 403 8.28 -39.59 32.57
N GLY A 404 8.49 -38.62 33.46
CA GLY A 404 7.57 -37.96 34.40
C GLY A 404 8.33 -37.30 35.58
N GLY A 405 7.79 -36.18 36.09
CA GLY A 405 8.26 -35.46 37.29
C GLY A 405 9.60 -34.70 37.17
N SER A 406 9.97 -33.75 38.03
CA SER A 406 9.26 -32.82 38.93
C SER A 406 10.28 -32.19 39.89
N SER A 407 10.21 -30.87 40.07
CA SER A 407 10.55 -30.14 41.31
C SER A 407 12.01 -29.91 41.78
N SER A 408 12.24 -28.64 42.19
CA SER A 408 12.78 -28.24 43.51
C SER A 408 14.20 -27.66 43.66
N ALA A 409 14.24 -26.32 43.64
CA ALA A 409 14.76 -25.45 44.73
C ALA A 409 16.28 -25.25 45.02
N GLY A 410 16.56 -24.09 45.67
CA GLY A 410 17.88 -23.56 46.04
C GLY A 410 18.13 -22.20 45.35
N LYS A 411 17.88 -21.00 45.92
CA LYS A 411 18.40 -20.38 47.17
C LYS A 411 19.95 -20.50 47.25
N THR A 412 20.74 -19.45 47.50
CA THR A 412 20.47 -18.18 48.23
C THR A 412 21.61 -17.15 48.04
N LYS A 413 21.35 -15.86 48.34
CA LYS A 413 22.30 -14.85 48.88
C LYS A 413 23.47 -14.39 47.96
N GLU A 414 24.12 -13.22 48.12
CA GLU A 414 23.88 -12.06 49.01
C GLU A 414 24.44 -10.74 48.42
N SER A 415 23.76 -9.63 48.77
CA SER A 415 24.28 -8.31 49.19
C SER A 415 25.12 -7.42 48.23
N GLY A 416 25.35 -6.16 48.63
CA GLY A 416 26.39 -5.30 48.01
C GLY A 416 26.10 -3.84 47.66
N SER A 417 25.04 -3.21 48.18
CA SER A 417 24.92 -1.76 48.52
C SER A 417 25.57 -0.62 47.66
N SER A 418 24.80 0.46 47.52
CA SER A 418 25.24 1.88 47.49
C SER A 418 25.88 2.44 46.20
N SER A 419 25.91 3.75 45.93
CA SER A 419 24.97 4.88 46.13
C SER A 419 25.61 6.15 45.52
N SER A 420 24.79 7.17 45.19
CA SER A 420 25.24 8.57 45.00
C SER A 420 26.16 8.88 43.80
N LYS A 421 26.29 10.12 43.28
CA LYS A 421 25.36 11.27 43.14
C LYS A 421 26.04 12.35 42.27
N LYS A 422 25.23 13.12 41.52
CA LYS A 422 25.37 14.56 41.20
C LYS A 422 26.38 15.12 40.15
N SER A 423 25.90 16.25 39.59
CA SER A 423 26.56 17.41 38.92
C SER A 423 27.19 17.20 37.54
N LYS A 424 26.85 17.98 36.49
CA LYS A 424 26.73 19.46 36.25
C LYS A 424 28.05 20.23 36.25
N SER A 425 28.56 20.54 35.05
CA SER A 425 29.05 21.86 34.56
C SER A 425 29.51 21.63 33.11
N SER A 426 28.95 22.25 32.06
CA SER A 426 29.12 23.66 31.67
C SER A 426 30.58 24.09 31.58
N ASN A 427 31.08 24.30 30.35
CA ASN A 427 31.98 25.42 30.07
C ASN A 427 31.71 26.01 28.68
N LYS A 428 32.08 27.28 28.51
CA LYS A 428 31.77 28.19 27.40
C LYS A 428 33.08 28.87 26.95
N ASP A 429 33.07 29.61 25.84
CA ASP A 429 34.20 30.25 25.11
C ASP A 429 34.84 29.35 24.04
N LYS A 430 35.40 29.81 22.91
CA LYS A 430 35.58 31.13 22.25
C LYS A 430 35.75 30.87 20.72
N SER A 431 35.71 31.81 19.77
CA SER A 431 35.72 33.28 19.78
C SER A 431 34.90 33.84 18.59
N SER A 432 35.29 35.00 18.02
CA SER A 432 34.79 35.61 16.77
C SER A 432 35.97 36.08 15.88
N LYS A 433 35.66 36.60 14.67
CA LYS A 433 36.53 37.08 13.56
C LYS A 433 37.10 35.96 12.68
N LYS A 434 36.81 35.95 11.38
CA LYS A 434 36.99 37.07 10.43
C LYS A 434 35.91 37.13 9.36
#